data_AF-A0A9X5YY88-F1
#
_entry.id   AF-A0A9X5YY88-F1
#
_cell.length_a   1.000
_cell.length_b   1.000
_cell.length_c   1.000
_cell.angle_alpha   90.00
_cell.angle_beta   90.00
_cell.angle_gamma   90.00
#
_symmetry.space_group_name_H-M   'P 1'
#
loop_
_entity.id
_entity.type
_entity.pdbx_description
1 polymer ?
#
loop_
_entity_poly.entity_id
_entity_poly.type
_entity_poly.pdbx_seq_one_letter_code
_entity_poly.pdbx_strand_id
1 'polypeptide(L)'
;MGLDFKSHYFQAFARVPSYSSWMLDADLTPTYHYERRALKLLQWRGDRKPWRLKSPTHMIFLEHLVAAFPDARFWMTHGDPTEVLVSAAEVYEVIGGMFTDDVDRHYIGALNVEHWSIGIRRALAFRAAGNDHRFFDLDFRATQRNPIGEVRRLYDWLGEPVTPEFETGMRRWWHENGESRASNLHPDPVTYGLDLEKVQPLFADYTSRAAEWTTSRTSNAAGVSAANSRPVTWLSRQPPASC
;
A
#
# COMPACT_ATOMS: atom_id res chain seq x y z
N MET A 1 12.73 4.74 -4.06
CA MET A 1 13.20 3.64 -3.20
C MET A 1 14.36 2.87 -3.83
N GLY A 2 14.17 2.08 -4.90
CA GLY A 2 15.26 1.27 -5.49
C GLY A 2 16.50 2.07 -5.90
N LEU A 3 16.32 3.26 -6.50
CA LEU A 3 17.43 4.13 -6.93
C LEU A 3 18.21 4.80 -5.79
N ASP A 4 17.76 4.64 -4.54
CA ASP A 4 18.44 5.10 -3.32
C ASP A 4 18.91 3.92 -2.45
N PHE A 5 18.91 2.69 -3.01
CA PHE A 5 19.32 1.44 -2.35
C PHE A 5 18.60 1.12 -1.02
N LYS A 6 17.43 1.73 -0.78
CA LYS A 6 16.56 1.54 0.39
C LYS A 6 15.22 1.00 -0.07
N SER A 7 15.14 -0.31 -0.28
CA SER A 7 13.96 -0.98 -0.81
C SER A 7 13.91 -2.43 -0.40
N HIS A 8 12.75 -2.88 0.09
CA HIS A 8 12.47 -4.30 0.33
C HIS A 8 12.57 -5.14 -0.95
N TYR A 9 12.48 -4.49 -2.11
CA TYR A 9 12.69 -5.12 -3.41
C TYR A 9 13.98 -5.95 -3.46
N PHE A 10 15.10 -5.46 -2.91
CA PHE A 10 16.39 -6.17 -2.97
C PHE A 10 16.38 -7.51 -2.21
N GLN A 11 15.50 -7.64 -1.21
CA GLN A 11 15.36 -8.87 -0.43
C GLN A 11 14.75 -10.02 -1.25
N ALA A 12 14.05 -9.70 -2.34
CA ALA A 12 13.54 -10.70 -3.28
C ALA A 12 14.61 -11.20 -4.26
N PHE A 13 15.71 -10.47 -4.47
CA PHE A 13 16.77 -10.85 -5.42
C PHE A 13 17.82 -11.76 -4.81
N ALA A 14 18.09 -11.59 -3.51
CA ALA A 14 19.19 -12.27 -2.86
C ALA A 14 18.96 -12.41 -1.36
N ARG A 15 19.59 -13.44 -0.78
CA ARG A 15 19.67 -13.64 0.67
C ARG A 15 20.67 -12.66 1.28
N VAL A 16 20.18 -11.49 1.67
CA VAL A 16 20.98 -10.39 2.25
C VAL A 16 20.53 -10.05 3.68
N PRO A 17 20.86 -10.90 4.69
CA PRO A 17 20.33 -10.75 6.05
C PRO A 17 20.77 -9.45 6.74
N SER A 18 22.02 -9.02 6.53
CA SER A 18 22.53 -7.75 7.09
C SER A 18 21.79 -6.55 6.53
N TYR A 19 21.53 -6.53 5.21
CA TYR A 19 20.71 -5.51 4.57
C TYR A 19 19.28 -5.52 5.09
N SER A 20 18.70 -6.71 5.24
CA SER A 20 17.31 -6.88 5.68
C SER A 20 17.10 -6.34 7.09
N SER A 21 17.99 -6.71 8.02
CA SER A 21 17.96 -6.17 9.38
C SER A 21 18.15 -4.64 9.39
N TRP A 22 19.13 -4.12 8.63
CA TRP A 22 19.35 -2.68 8.52
C TRP A 22 18.15 -1.93 7.93
N MET A 23 17.46 -2.50 6.93
CA MET A 23 16.38 -1.84 6.20
C MET A 23 15.23 -1.41 7.13
N LEU A 24 14.94 -2.19 8.18
CA LEU A 24 13.88 -1.88 9.13
C LEU A 24 14.13 -0.57 9.89
N ASP A 25 15.40 -0.21 10.12
CA ASP A 25 15.78 0.98 10.91
C ASP A 25 16.44 2.07 10.06
N ALA A 26 16.48 1.88 8.74
CA ALA A 26 17.04 2.86 7.82
C ALA A 26 16.22 4.17 7.80
N ASP A 27 16.92 5.30 7.77
CA ASP A 27 16.29 6.61 7.51
C ASP A 27 15.88 6.72 6.03
N LEU A 28 14.58 6.79 5.77
CA LEU A 28 14.01 6.93 4.41
C LEU A 28 13.71 8.39 4.03
N THR A 29 14.04 9.38 4.86
CA THR A 29 13.91 10.81 4.54
C THR A 29 14.52 11.16 3.18
N PRO A 30 15.81 10.84 2.89
CA PRO A 30 16.40 11.12 1.58
C PRO A 30 15.70 10.36 0.44
N THR A 31 15.23 9.14 0.71
CA THR A 31 14.56 8.28 -0.27
C THR A 31 13.23 8.88 -0.73
N TYR A 32 12.41 9.37 0.20
CA TYR A 32 11.14 10.00 -0.14
C TYR A 32 11.32 11.41 -0.72
N HIS A 33 12.35 12.15 -0.32
CA HIS A 33 12.71 13.39 -1.01
C HIS A 33 13.17 13.16 -2.45
N TYR A 34 13.92 12.09 -2.70
CA TYR A 34 14.27 11.68 -4.05
C TYR A 34 13.03 11.30 -4.86
N GLU A 35 12.12 10.49 -4.29
CA GLU A 35 10.85 10.15 -4.92
C GLU A 35 10.05 11.40 -5.30
N ARG A 36 9.91 12.36 -4.39
CA ARG A 36 9.23 13.64 -4.66
C ARG A 36 9.87 14.42 -5.81
N ARG A 37 11.21 14.41 -5.92
CA ARG A 37 11.92 15.04 -7.05
C ARG A 37 11.64 14.31 -8.36
N ALA A 38 11.67 12.98 -8.36
CA ALA A 38 11.37 12.17 -9.54
C ALA A 38 9.92 12.40 -10.03
N LEU A 39 8.95 12.43 -9.12
CA LEU A 39 7.54 12.73 -9.46
C LEU A 39 7.37 14.15 -10.04
N LYS A 40 8.08 15.15 -9.50
CA LYS A 40 8.09 16.51 -10.09
C LYS A 40 8.63 16.51 -11.51
N LEU A 41 9.68 15.72 -11.79
CA LEU A 41 10.24 15.59 -13.13
C LEU A 41 9.26 14.89 -14.07
N LEU A 42 8.61 13.81 -13.65
CA LEU A 42 7.61 13.11 -14.47
C LEU A 42 6.36 13.97 -14.75
N GLN A 43 6.00 14.87 -13.83
CA GLN A 43 4.92 15.83 -14.03
C GLN A 43 5.35 17.04 -14.89
N TRP A 44 6.64 17.22 -15.14
CA TRP A 44 7.15 18.37 -15.88
C TRP A 44 6.60 18.35 -17.31
N ARG A 45 5.93 19.45 -17.69
CA ARG A 45 5.22 19.62 -18.97
C ARG A 45 3.99 18.71 -19.18
N GLY A 46 3.57 17.95 -18.17
CA GLY A 46 2.32 17.19 -18.19
C GLY A 46 1.17 17.90 -17.46
N ASP A 47 -0.02 17.30 -17.52
CA ASP A 47 -1.15 17.75 -16.74
C ASP A 47 -0.87 17.65 -15.24
N ARG A 48 -1.32 18.66 -14.48
CA ARG A 48 -1.20 18.67 -13.02
C ARG A 48 -2.27 17.79 -12.37
N LYS A 49 -2.16 16.47 -12.55
CA LYS A 49 -3.04 15.46 -11.95
C LYS A 49 -2.49 14.97 -10.60
N PRO A 50 -3.36 14.56 -9.65
CA PRO A 50 -2.93 13.90 -8.43
C PRO A 50 -2.16 12.60 -8.73
N TRP A 51 -1.11 12.34 -7.97
CA TRP A 51 -0.35 11.09 -8.07
C TRP A 51 -1.08 9.96 -7.34
N ARG A 52 -1.15 8.79 -7.97
CA ARG A 52 -1.64 7.54 -7.37
C ARG A 52 -0.48 6.55 -7.37
N LEU A 53 0.07 6.30 -6.19
CA LEU A 53 1.28 5.49 -6.01
C LEU A 53 0.93 4.21 -5.26
N LYS A 54 1.72 3.16 -5.49
CA LYS A 54 1.54 1.88 -4.80
C LYS A 54 2.89 1.26 -4.49
N SER A 55 3.16 1.08 -3.21
CA SER A 55 4.24 0.22 -2.73
C SER A 55 3.89 -0.31 -1.33
N PRO A 56 3.86 -1.63 -1.11
CA PRO A 56 3.63 -2.20 0.21
C PRO A 56 4.63 -1.70 1.26
N THR A 57 5.88 -1.43 0.84
CA THR A 57 6.95 -0.88 1.69
C THR A 57 6.58 0.43 2.38
N HIS A 58 5.71 1.24 1.77
CA HIS A 58 5.29 2.52 2.37
C HIS A 58 4.65 2.37 3.74
N MET A 59 3.98 1.24 3.99
CA MET A 59 3.33 0.95 5.28
C MET A 59 4.34 0.92 6.44
N ILE A 60 5.58 0.51 6.18
CA ILE A 60 6.63 0.36 7.20
C ILE A 60 7.23 1.73 7.60
N PHE A 61 7.16 2.71 6.69
CA PHE A 61 7.86 4.00 6.82
C PHE A 61 6.91 5.21 6.67
N LEU A 62 5.68 5.08 7.17
CA LEU A 62 4.64 6.10 7.04
C LEU A 62 5.07 7.48 7.54
N GLU A 63 5.85 7.55 8.63
CA GLU A 63 6.36 8.81 9.18
C GLU A 63 7.25 9.57 8.19
N HIS A 64 8.21 8.87 7.57
CA HIS A 64 9.09 9.45 6.55
C HIS A 64 8.30 9.86 5.30
N LEU A 65 7.30 9.05 4.92
CA LEU A 65 6.43 9.33 3.77
C LEU A 65 5.62 10.61 3.99
N VAL A 66 4.95 10.77 5.14
CA VAL A 66 4.16 11.98 5.40
C VAL A 66 5.02 13.22 5.63
N ALA A 67 6.26 13.07 6.11
CA ALA A 67 7.20 14.19 6.17
C ALA A 67 7.51 14.74 4.77
N ALA A 68 7.69 13.86 3.77
CA ALA A 68 7.93 14.26 2.39
C ALA A 68 6.65 14.72 1.65
N PHE A 69 5.50 14.11 1.98
CA PHE A 69 4.18 14.32 1.39
C PHE A 69 3.12 14.58 2.49
N PRO A 70 3.05 15.79 3.06
CA PRO A 70 2.17 16.08 4.20
C PRO A 70 0.67 15.95 3.90
N ASP A 71 0.28 16.01 2.63
CA ASP A 71 -1.07 15.83 2.10
C ASP A 71 -1.36 14.39 1.65
N ALA A 72 -0.43 13.45 1.90
CA ALA A 72 -0.63 12.05 1.55
C ALA A 72 -1.87 11.46 2.23
N ARG A 73 -2.66 10.77 1.39
CA ARG A 73 -3.84 9.99 1.72
C ARG A 73 -3.54 8.53 1.39
N PHE A 74 -4.01 7.62 2.23
CA PHE A 74 -3.72 6.19 2.12
C PHE A 74 -5.01 5.44 1.86
N TRP A 75 -5.09 4.68 0.78
CA TRP A 75 -6.03 3.56 0.74
C TRP A 75 -5.27 2.31 1.19
N MET A 76 -5.75 1.65 2.24
CA MET A 76 -5.16 0.43 2.76
C MET A 76 -6.06 -0.74 2.40
N THR A 77 -5.50 -1.73 1.71
CA THR A 77 -6.22 -2.97 1.40
C THR A 77 -5.96 -3.99 2.49
N HIS A 78 -7.02 -4.57 3.01
CA HIS A 78 -7.02 -5.57 4.08
C HIS A 78 -7.35 -6.94 3.51
N GLY A 79 -6.56 -7.94 3.90
CA GLY A 79 -6.79 -9.34 3.61
C GLY A 79 -6.29 -10.19 4.77
N ASP A 80 -6.44 -11.50 4.66
CA ASP A 80 -5.89 -12.43 5.64
C ASP A 80 -4.35 -12.32 5.63
N PRO A 81 -3.71 -11.91 6.75
CA PRO A 81 -2.26 -11.77 6.78
C PRO A 81 -1.54 -13.09 6.51
N THR A 82 -2.14 -14.24 6.82
CA THR A 82 -1.52 -15.55 6.56
C THR A 82 -1.48 -15.87 5.07
N GLU A 83 -2.57 -15.64 4.34
CA GLU A 83 -2.61 -15.77 2.87
C GLU A 83 -1.62 -14.80 2.21
N VAL A 84 -1.57 -13.56 2.69
CA VAL A 84 -0.67 -12.52 2.17
C VAL A 84 0.81 -12.88 2.38
N LEU A 85 1.18 -13.46 3.53
CA LEU A 85 2.55 -13.87 3.81
C LEU A 85 3.02 -14.98 2.88
N VAL A 86 2.17 -15.99 2.62
CA VAL A 86 2.48 -17.06 1.66
C VAL A 86 2.62 -16.49 0.25
N SER A 87 1.69 -15.63 -0.16
CA SER A 87 1.74 -14.97 -1.47
C SER A 87 3.01 -14.12 -1.64
N ALA A 88 3.43 -13.39 -0.60
CA ALA A 88 4.66 -12.62 -0.64
C ALA A 88 5.89 -13.52 -0.75
N ALA A 89 5.93 -14.62 0.00
CA ALA A 89 7.02 -15.59 -0.05
C ALA A 89 7.14 -16.27 -1.43
N GLU A 90 6.02 -16.62 -2.05
CA GLU A 90 5.96 -17.17 -3.41
C GLU A 90 6.52 -16.20 -4.44
N VAL A 91 6.17 -14.91 -4.37
CA VAL A 91 6.76 -13.89 -5.25
C VAL A 91 8.27 -13.77 -5.04
N TYR A 92 8.76 -13.87 -3.81
CA TYR A 92 10.19 -13.81 -3.50
C TYR A 92 10.92 -15.04 -4.05
N GLU A 93 10.31 -16.21 -3.97
CA GLU A 93 10.87 -17.42 -4.56
C GLU A 93 10.98 -17.31 -6.09
N VAL A 94 9.92 -16.87 -6.76
CA VAL A 94 9.92 -16.72 -8.23
C VAL A 94 10.99 -15.73 -8.68
N ILE A 95 11.14 -14.59 -7.98
CA ILE A 95 12.15 -13.59 -8.32
C ILE A 95 13.55 -14.12 -7.99
N GLY A 96 13.75 -14.68 -6.79
CA GLY A 96 15.04 -15.22 -6.36
C GLY A 96 15.54 -16.34 -7.26
N GLY A 97 14.65 -17.21 -7.73
CA GLY A 97 14.95 -18.28 -8.68
C GLY A 97 15.48 -17.81 -10.04
N MET A 98 15.33 -16.52 -10.39
CA MET A 98 15.96 -15.94 -11.58
C MET A 98 17.47 -15.66 -11.39
N PHE A 99 17.95 -15.64 -10.13
CA PHE A 99 19.32 -15.25 -9.77
C PHE A 99 20.08 -16.33 -9.01
N THR A 100 19.40 -17.37 -8.52
CA THR A 100 20.02 -18.50 -7.83
C THR A 100 19.22 -19.78 -8.05
N ASP A 101 19.92 -20.92 -8.09
CA ASP A 101 19.32 -22.25 -8.11
C ASP A 101 18.97 -22.76 -6.69
N ASP A 102 19.39 -22.05 -5.64
CA ASP A 102 19.26 -22.46 -4.23
C ASP A 102 18.48 -21.42 -3.41
N VAL A 103 17.16 -21.38 -3.62
CA VAL A 103 16.25 -20.48 -2.90
C VAL A 103 15.92 -21.04 -1.51
N ASP A 104 16.39 -20.37 -0.46
CA ASP A 104 16.04 -20.67 0.93
C ASP A 104 14.63 -20.16 1.28
N ARG A 105 13.62 -21.01 1.03
CA ARG A 105 12.20 -20.72 1.31
C ARG A 105 11.91 -20.43 2.78
N HIS A 106 12.61 -21.09 3.69
CA HIS A 106 12.40 -20.90 5.14
C HIS A 106 12.94 -19.54 5.59
N TYR A 107 14.09 -19.11 5.07
CA TYR A 107 14.58 -17.75 5.27
C TYR A 107 13.56 -16.72 4.75
N ILE A 108 13.02 -16.92 3.54
CA ILE A 108 12.00 -16.02 2.97
C ILE A 108 10.77 -15.93 3.87
N GLY A 109 10.26 -17.08 4.36
CA GLY A 109 9.12 -17.11 5.28
C GLY A 109 9.39 -16.35 6.57
N ALA A 110 10.50 -16.65 7.25
CA ALA A 110 10.90 -15.97 8.48
C ALA A 110 11.08 -14.45 8.29
N LEU A 111 11.72 -14.06 7.19
CA LEU A 111 11.93 -12.67 6.81
C LEU A 111 10.60 -11.92 6.64
N ASN A 112 9.65 -12.51 5.91
CA ASN A 112 8.34 -11.91 5.69
C ASN A 112 7.56 -11.76 7.01
N VAL A 113 7.55 -12.77 7.88
CA VAL A 113 6.89 -12.68 9.19
C VAL A 113 7.46 -11.53 10.03
N GLU A 114 8.78 -11.42 10.11
CA GLU A 114 9.45 -10.35 10.87
C GLU A 114 9.08 -8.97 10.31
N HIS A 115 9.32 -8.74 9.02
CA HIS A 115 9.18 -7.42 8.42
C HIS A 115 7.74 -6.94 8.38
N TRP A 116 6.79 -7.82 8.03
CA TRP A 116 5.39 -7.44 7.93
C TRP A 116 4.72 -7.32 9.30
N SER A 117 5.12 -8.10 10.31
CA SER A 117 4.62 -7.88 11.69
C SER A 117 5.12 -6.56 12.27
N ILE A 118 6.38 -6.17 12.01
CA ILE A 118 6.90 -4.84 12.36
C ILE A 118 6.14 -3.75 11.60
N GLY A 119 5.97 -3.91 10.29
CA GLY A 119 5.28 -2.95 9.43
C GLY A 119 3.86 -2.66 9.88
N ILE A 120 3.11 -3.72 10.17
CA ILE A 120 1.74 -3.60 10.66
C ILE A 120 1.71 -2.91 12.02
N ARG A 121 2.57 -3.30 12.99
CA ARG A 121 2.63 -2.61 14.28
C ARG A 121 2.94 -1.11 14.14
N ARG A 122 3.88 -0.74 13.25
CA ARG A 122 4.19 0.66 12.95
C ARG A 122 3.01 1.39 12.33
N ALA A 123 2.28 0.76 11.41
CA ALA A 123 1.08 1.35 10.81
C ALA A 123 -0.05 1.56 11.83
N LEU A 124 -0.28 0.59 12.72
CA LEU A 124 -1.25 0.72 13.81
C LEU A 124 -0.87 1.87 14.75
N ALA A 125 0.39 1.96 15.17
CA ALA A 125 0.89 3.04 16.00
C ALA A 125 0.75 4.41 15.33
N PHE A 126 1.08 4.50 14.04
CA PHE A 126 0.95 5.73 13.25
C PHE A 126 -0.50 6.22 13.21
N ARG A 127 -1.47 5.31 13.00
CA ARG A 127 -2.90 5.63 13.04
C ARG A 127 -3.34 6.09 14.44
N ALA A 128 -2.92 5.37 15.48
CA ALA A 128 -3.22 5.69 16.88
C ALA A 128 -2.68 7.06 17.31
N ALA A 129 -1.60 7.54 16.70
CA ALA A 129 -1.04 8.89 16.90
C ALA A 129 -1.87 10.02 16.24
N GLY A 130 -3.13 9.78 15.87
CA GLY A 130 -4.06 10.79 15.32
C GLY A 130 -4.09 10.87 13.79
N ASN A 131 -3.40 9.97 13.08
CA ASN A 131 -3.34 9.97 11.61
C ASN A 131 -4.43 9.12 10.95
N ASP A 132 -5.37 8.55 11.72
CA ASP A 132 -6.42 7.66 11.20
C ASP A 132 -7.27 8.29 10.08
N HIS A 133 -7.52 9.60 10.16
CA HIS A 133 -8.27 10.36 9.15
C HIS A 133 -7.66 10.32 7.73
N ARG A 134 -6.38 9.95 7.60
CA ARG A 134 -5.68 9.82 6.30
C ARG A 134 -5.99 8.51 5.59
N PHE A 135 -6.59 7.53 6.27
CA PHE A 135 -6.78 6.18 5.77
C PHE A 135 -8.18 5.97 5.23
N PHE A 136 -8.27 5.27 4.11
CA PHE A 136 -9.45 4.66 3.54
C PHE A 136 -9.23 3.15 3.48
N ASP A 137 -10.10 2.38 4.12
CA ASP A 137 -9.88 0.96 4.37
C ASP A 137 -10.72 0.12 3.41
N LEU A 138 -10.07 -0.75 2.64
CA LEU A 138 -10.67 -1.61 1.62
C LEU A 138 -10.56 -3.07 2.03
N ASP A 139 -11.69 -3.78 2.13
CA ASP A 139 -11.66 -5.24 2.25
C ASP A 139 -11.35 -5.87 0.89
N PHE A 140 -10.35 -6.75 0.84
CA PHE A 140 -9.92 -7.41 -0.39
C PHE A 140 -11.06 -8.26 -0.99
N ARG A 141 -11.81 -9.00 -0.16
CA ARG A 141 -12.91 -9.84 -0.63
C ARG A 141 -14.10 -9.02 -1.12
N ALA A 142 -14.39 -7.86 -0.52
CA ALA A 142 -15.37 -6.91 -1.01
C ALA A 142 -14.95 -6.30 -2.34
N THR A 143 -13.67 -5.94 -2.48
CA THR A 143 -13.10 -5.41 -3.73
C THR A 143 -13.19 -6.42 -4.86
N GLN A 144 -12.94 -7.71 -4.60
CA GLN A 144 -13.09 -8.77 -5.59
C GLN A 144 -14.54 -8.98 -6.03
N ARG A 145 -15.50 -8.83 -5.11
CA ARG A 145 -16.94 -8.97 -5.39
C ARG A 145 -17.53 -7.77 -6.13
N ASN A 146 -17.15 -6.55 -5.75
CA ASN A 146 -17.69 -5.31 -6.30
C ASN A 146 -16.61 -4.20 -6.39
N PRO A 147 -15.64 -4.32 -7.30
CA PRO A 147 -14.53 -3.38 -7.41
C PRO A 147 -14.99 -1.96 -7.78
N ILE A 148 -16.00 -1.83 -8.63
CA ILE A 148 -16.51 -0.54 -9.08
C ILE A 148 -17.21 0.16 -7.91
N GLY A 149 -17.97 -0.57 -7.11
CA GLY A 149 -18.55 -0.04 -5.88
C GLY A 149 -17.48 0.47 -4.90
N GLU A 150 -16.42 -0.31 -4.69
CA GLU A 150 -15.31 0.09 -3.81
C GLU A 150 -14.55 1.31 -4.36
N VAL A 151 -14.31 1.40 -5.67
CA VAL A 151 -13.71 2.61 -6.27
C VAL A 151 -14.63 3.82 -6.13
N ARG A 152 -15.95 3.66 -6.26
CA ARG A 152 -16.89 4.77 -6.02
C ARG A 152 -16.80 5.28 -4.58
N ARG A 153 -16.81 4.38 -3.59
CA ARG A 153 -16.62 4.76 -2.17
C ARG A 153 -15.30 5.49 -1.93
N LEU A 154 -14.23 5.02 -2.57
CA LEU A 154 -12.94 5.68 -2.49
C LEU A 154 -12.99 7.11 -3.06
N TYR A 155 -13.62 7.29 -4.22
CA TYR A 155 -13.73 8.62 -4.85
C TYR A 155 -14.65 9.57 -4.06
N ASP A 156 -15.72 9.05 -3.47
CA ASP A 156 -16.57 9.81 -2.54
C ASP A 156 -15.76 10.29 -1.33
N TRP A 157 -14.92 9.43 -0.75
CA TRP A 157 -13.99 9.81 0.33
C TRP A 157 -12.92 10.81 -0.14
N LEU A 158 -12.46 10.70 -1.38
CA LEU A 158 -11.52 11.65 -1.96
C LEU A 158 -12.16 13.03 -2.23
N GLY A 159 -13.49 13.10 -2.32
CA GLY A 159 -14.25 14.28 -2.74
C GLY A 159 -14.19 14.51 -4.26
N GLU A 160 -13.96 13.45 -5.04
CA GLU A 160 -13.83 13.51 -6.51
C GLU A 160 -14.99 12.76 -7.18
N PRO A 161 -15.63 13.32 -8.22
CA PRO A 161 -16.75 12.64 -8.88
C PRO A 161 -16.28 11.47 -9.74
N VAL A 162 -17.00 10.36 -9.69
CA VAL A 162 -16.90 9.28 -10.68
C VAL A 162 -17.80 9.62 -11.87
N THR A 163 -17.21 10.08 -12.98
CA THR A 163 -17.97 10.42 -14.18
C THR A 163 -18.48 9.16 -14.91
N PRO A 164 -19.54 9.27 -15.73
CA PRO A 164 -20.03 8.15 -16.54
C PRO A 164 -18.94 7.55 -17.44
N GLU A 165 -18.07 8.39 -18.03
CA GLU A 165 -16.97 7.97 -18.88
C GLU A 165 -15.93 7.18 -18.09
N PHE A 166 -15.59 7.65 -16.88
CA PHE A 166 -14.65 6.97 -16.01
C PHE A 166 -15.20 5.62 -15.55
N GLU A 167 -16.47 5.56 -15.15
CA GLU A 167 -17.11 4.30 -14.76
C GLU A 167 -17.17 3.29 -15.93
N THR A 168 -17.51 3.76 -17.12
CA THR A 168 -17.51 2.94 -18.34
C THR A 168 -16.11 2.38 -18.62
N GLY A 169 -15.07 3.21 -18.47
CA GLY A 169 -13.68 2.78 -18.59
C GLY A 169 -13.29 1.69 -17.59
N MET A 170 -13.69 1.84 -16.32
CA MET A 170 -13.46 0.81 -15.28
C MET A 170 -14.18 -0.50 -15.59
N ARG A 171 -15.44 -0.43 -16.01
CA ARG A 171 -16.25 -1.60 -16.39
C ARG A 171 -15.63 -2.37 -17.54
N ARG A 172 -15.22 -1.65 -18.59
CA ARG A 172 -14.54 -2.23 -19.75
C ARG A 172 -13.25 -2.94 -19.32
N TRP A 173 -12.37 -2.24 -18.60
CA TRP A 173 -11.12 -2.83 -18.13
C TRP A 173 -11.36 -4.08 -17.26
N TRP A 174 -12.35 -4.03 -16.37
CA TRP A 174 -12.67 -5.15 -15.49
C TRP A 174 -13.19 -6.37 -16.27
N HIS A 175 -14.00 -6.14 -17.30
CA HIS A 175 -14.48 -7.21 -18.18
C HIS A 175 -13.34 -7.83 -18.98
N GLU A 176 -12.52 -7.01 -19.63
CA GLU A 176 -11.38 -7.45 -20.45
C GLU A 176 -10.31 -8.20 -19.63
N ASN A 177 -10.12 -7.84 -18.36
CA ASN A 177 -9.12 -8.46 -17.48
C ASN A 177 -9.74 -9.47 -16.49
N GLY A 178 -11.04 -9.74 -16.58
CA GLY A 178 -11.71 -10.72 -15.73
C GLY A 178 -11.34 -12.16 -16.09
N GLU A 179 -11.09 -12.43 -17.37
CA GLU A 179 -10.79 -13.76 -17.91
C GLU A 179 -9.37 -14.25 -17.57
N SER A 180 -8.43 -13.34 -17.28
CA SER A 180 -7.04 -13.66 -16.90
C SER A 180 -6.83 -13.90 -15.40
N ARG A 181 -7.91 -13.85 -14.59
CA ARG A 181 -7.82 -14.09 -13.15
C ARG A 181 -7.77 -15.58 -12.87
N ALA A 182 -6.57 -16.13 -12.90
CA ALA A 182 -6.32 -17.43 -12.30
C ALA A 182 -6.69 -17.40 -10.81
N SER A 183 -7.42 -18.41 -10.36
CA SER A 183 -7.47 -18.75 -8.95
C SER A 183 -6.08 -19.28 -8.59
N ASN A 184 -5.22 -18.41 -8.08
CA ASN A 184 -3.89 -18.84 -7.63
C ASN A 184 -4.09 -19.65 -6.35
N LEU A 185 -3.93 -20.96 -6.47
CA LEU A 185 -3.76 -21.83 -5.32
C LEU A 185 -2.35 -21.55 -4.78
N HIS A 186 -2.27 -20.91 -3.63
CA HIS A 186 -1.00 -20.69 -2.97
C HIS A 186 -0.43 -22.02 -2.43
N PRO A 187 0.91 -22.16 -2.37
CA PRO A 187 1.55 -23.29 -1.71
C PRO A 187 1.10 -23.43 -0.24
N ASP A 188 1.25 -24.64 0.30
CA ASP A 188 1.05 -24.86 1.74
C ASP A 188 2.04 -23.98 2.54
N PRO A 189 1.59 -23.22 3.57
CA PRO A 189 2.47 -22.37 4.40
C PRO A 189 3.71 -23.07 4.94
N VAL A 190 3.63 -24.38 5.23
CA VAL A 190 4.77 -25.19 5.70
C VAL A 190 5.92 -25.21 4.69
N THR A 191 5.63 -25.02 3.39
CA THR A 191 6.65 -24.89 2.33
C THR A 191 7.65 -23.76 2.58
N TYR A 192 7.21 -22.70 3.26
CA TYR A 192 8.04 -21.55 3.65
C TYR A 192 8.42 -21.57 5.13
N GLY A 193 8.23 -22.70 5.82
CA GLY A 193 8.47 -22.82 7.26
C GLY A 193 7.50 -22.00 8.12
N LEU A 194 6.33 -21.62 7.58
CA LEU A 194 5.36 -20.81 8.31
C LEU A 194 4.46 -21.71 9.18
N ASP A 195 4.58 -21.52 10.49
CA ASP A 195 3.68 -22.08 11.49
C ASP A 195 2.55 -21.08 11.75
N LEU A 196 1.36 -21.34 11.19
CA LEU A 196 0.23 -20.41 11.28
C LEU A 196 -0.24 -20.17 12.72
N GLU A 197 -0.11 -21.17 13.61
CA GLU A 197 -0.50 -21.01 15.02
C GLU A 197 0.41 -20.00 15.74
N LYS A 198 1.68 -19.93 15.33
CA LYS A 198 2.63 -18.93 15.84
C LYS A 198 2.53 -17.59 15.14
N VAL A 199 2.18 -17.58 13.85
CA VAL A 199 2.12 -16.36 13.03
C VAL A 199 0.86 -15.55 13.30
N GLN A 200 -0.30 -16.19 13.40
CA GLN A 200 -1.59 -15.50 13.58
C GLN A 200 -1.61 -14.53 14.79
N PRO A 201 -1.10 -14.89 15.98
CA PRO A 201 -1.06 -13.98 17.13
C PRO A 201 -0.31 -12.67 16.87
N LEU A 202 0.69 -12.67 15.98
CA LEU A 202 1.47 -11.47 15.64
C LEU A 202 0.64 -10.41 14.90
N PHE A 203 -0.48 -10.81 14.31
CA PHE A 203 -1.37 -9.95 13.52
C PHE A 203 -2.76 -9.78 14.15
N ALA A 204 -3.02 -10.34 15.34
CA ALA A 204 -4.36 -10.38 15.93
C ALA A 204 -4.98 -8.99 16.19
N ASP A 205 -4.20 -8.02 16.68
CA ASP A 205 -4.68 -6.64 16.86
C ASP A 205 -5.05 -6.00 15.50
N TYR A 206 -4.24 -6.26 14.48
CA TYR A 206 -4.52 -5.79 13.12
C TYR A 206 -5.78 -6.41 12.54
N THR A 207 -5.97 -7.73 12.64
CA THR A 207 -7.14 -8.40 12.06
C THR A 207 -8.43 -7.94 12.73
N SER A 208 -8.43 -7.73 14.06
CA SER A 208 -9.56 -7.15 14.79
C SER A 208 -9.90 -5.76 14.25
N ARG A 209 -8.92 -4.86 14.17
CA ARG A 209 -9.12 -3.47 13.69
C ARG A 209 -9.51 -3.42 12.21
N ALA A 210 -8.93 -4.27 11.38
CA ALA A 210 -9.27 -4.35 9.96
C ALA A 210 -10.74 -4.74 9.75
N ALA A 211 -11.27 -5.68 10.55
CA ALA A 211 -12.68 -6.03 10.52
C ALA A 211 -13.57 -4.85 10.92
N GLU A 212 -13.18 -4.08 11.95
CA GLU A 212 -13.88 -2.87 12.37
C GLU A 212 -13.86 -1.79 11.28
N TRP A 213 -12.70 -1.48 10.70
CA TRP A 213 -12.53 -0.43 9.69
C TRP A 213 -13.32 -0.70 8.42
N THR A 214 -13.34 -1.96 7.99
CA THR A 214 -14.02 -2.37 6.76
C THR A 214 -15.53 -2.48 6.94
N THR A 215 -16.03 -2.76 8.15
CA THR A 215 -17.47 -2.89 8.45
C THR A 215 -18.13 -1.58 8.88
N SER A 216 -17.46 -0.78 9.72
CA SER A 216 -18.01 0.45 10.34
C SER A 216 -18.22 1.60 9.34
N ARG A 217 -17.47 1.64 8.24
CA ARG A 217 -17.58 2.69 7.22
C ARG A 217 -18.61 2.40 6.14
N THR A 218 -19.37 1.31 6.26
CA THR A 218 -20.56 1.05 5.45
C THR A 218 -21.81 1.77 5.99
N SER A 219 -21.82 2.19 7.26
CA SER A 219 -22.99 2.85 7.90
C SER A 219 -22.93 4.38 7.94
N ASN A 220 -21.74 5.00 7.87
CA ASN A 220 -21.59 6.45 7.97
C ASN A 220 -21.84 7.24 6.67
N ALA A 221 -22.25 6.57 5.59
CA ALA A 221 -22.68 7.22 4.34
C ALA A 221 -23.99 8.04 4.49
N ALA A 222 -24.63 8.04 5.67
CA ALA A 222 -25.87 8.76 5.94
C ALA A 222 -25.71 10.02 6.82
N GLY A 223 -24.49 10.43 7.24
CA GLY A 223 -24.39 11.34 8.40
C GLY A 223 -23.24 12.34 8.48
N VAL A 224 -22.50 12.65 7.41
CA VAL A 224 -21.49 13.73 7.48
C VAL A 224 -21.92 14.90 6.61
N SER A 225 -22.52 15.88 7.29
CA SER A 225 -22.81 17.22 6.79
C SER A 225 -21.56 17.87 6.20
N ALA A 226 -21.71 18.41 4.99
CA ALA A 226 -20.71 19.19 4.28
C ALA A 226 -20.41 20.50 5.03
N ALA A 227 -19.50 20.47 6.00
CA ALA A 227 -19.03 21.65 6.69
C ALA A 227 -17.57 21.50 7.15
N ASN A 228 -16.63 21.46 6.18
CA ASN A 228 -15.29 22.09 6.23
C ASN A 228 -14.31 21.63 5.13
N SER A 229 -14.79 21.13 3.99
CA SER A 229 -13.96 21.08 2.79
C SER A 229 -13.86 22.49 2.19
N ARG A 230 -12.97 23.33 2.74
CA ARG A 230 -12.56 24.54 2.01
C ARG A 230 -11.88 24.08 0.72
N PRO A 231 -12.36 24.46 -0.46
CA PRO A 231 -11.62 24.22 -1.68
C PRO A 231 -10.28 24.93 -1.55
N VAL A 232 -9.18 24.19 -1.72
CA VAL A 232 -7.85 24.79 -1.85
C VAL A 232 -7.91 25.67 -3.09
N THR A 233 -8.13 26.97 -2.85
CA THR A 233 -8.15 27.99 -3.88
C THR A 233 -6.69 28.19 -4.27
N TRP A 234 -6.31 27.68 -5.44
CA TRP A 234 -4.99 27.94 -6.01
C TRP A 234 -4.92 29.41 -6.42
N LEU A 235 -4.58 30.28 -5.46
CA LEU A 235 -4.25 31.68 -5.72
C LEU A 235 -2.90 31.72 -6.43
N SER A 236 -2.97 31.93 -7.73
CA SER A 236 -1.91 32.41 -8.59
C SER A 236 -1.33 33.72 -8.05
N ARG A 237 -0.12 33.67 -7.49
CA ARG A 237 0.79 34.84 -7.49
C ARG A 237 2.23 34.36 -7.68
N GLN A 238 2.71 34.48 -8.91
CA GLN A 238 4.14 34.64 -9.19
C GLN A 238 4.55 36.08 -8.80
N PRO A 239 5.77 36.32 -8.28
CA PRO A 239 6.46 37.58 -8.50
C PRO A 239 7.01 37.60 -9.95
N PRO A 240 7.09 38.79 -10.58
CA PRO A 240 7.45 38.90 -11.99
C PRO A 240 8.89 38.45 -12.24
N ALA A 241 9.08 37.75 -13.35
CA ALA A 241 10.40 37.57 -13.94
C ALA A 241 10.99 38.96 -14.25
N SER A 242 12.23 39.16 -13.83
CA SER A 242 13.11 40.20 -14.39
C SER A 242 14.33 39.52 -14.97
N CYS A 243 14.75 40.08 -16.10
CA CYS A 243 15.65 39.56 -17.14
C CYS A 243 16.99 38.99 -16.67
#